data_AF-A0A7S0CAK6-F1
#
_entry.id   AF-A0A7S0CAK6-F1
#
_cell.length_a   1.000
_cell.length_b   1.000
_cell.length_c   1.000
_cell.angle_alpha   90.00
_cell.angle_beta   90.00
_cell.angle_gamma   90.00
#
_symmetry.space_group_name_H-M   'P 1'
#
loop_
_entity.id
_entity.type
_entity.pdbx_description
1 polymer ?
#
loop_
_entity_poly.entity_id
_entity_poly.type
_entity_poly.pdbx_seq_one_letter_code
_entity_poly.pdbx_strand_id
1 'polypeptide(L)'
;VDQPNGKLIVRMNPSVAAHHAAAILVRGRSIGTSYAQTLSIDYNLSELSSMGEPDTREFHVPNSDAHPLHPPIPDLELPLYQRQSRALARMRSIEGGHVDFPEEERSEHVLPGIGWCLIARASQKSR
;
A
#
# COMPACT_ATOMS: atom_id res chain seq x y z
N VAL A 1 -31.91 11.59 -4.40
CA VAL A 1 -32.53 10.37 -3.85
C VAL A 1 -34.00 10.55 -4.07
N ASP A 2 -34.53 10.02 -5.16
CA ASP A 2 -35.96 10.17 -5.45
C ASP A 2 -36.39 9.07 -6.41
N GLN A 3 -37.06 8.03 -5.91
CA GLN A 3 -37.85 7.12 -6.73
C GLN A 3 -39.04 6.53 -5.92
N PRO A 4 -40.23 6.41 -6.54
CA PRO A 4 -41.54 6.20 -5.92
C PRO A 4 -41.81 4.81 -5.27
N ASN A 5 -40.76 4.03 -5.01
CA ASN A 5 -40.85 2.60 -4.72
C ASN A 5 -40.30 2.25 -3.32
N GLY A 6 -39.87 3.24 -2.53
CA GLY A 6 -39.22 3.04 -1.23
C GLY A 6 -37.86 2.34 -1.29
N LYS A 7 -37.19 2.32 -2.46
CA LYS A 7 -35.89 1.69 -2.65
C LYS A 7 -34.78 2.73 -2.83
N LEU A 8 -33.69 2.56 -2.10
CA LEU A 8 -32.45 3.30 -2.30
C LEU A 8 -31.53 2.48 -3.22
N ILE A 9 -31.12 3.07 -4.35
CA ILE A 9 -30.15 2.46 -5.27
C ILE A 9 -28.83 3.21 -5.12
N VAL A 10 -27.81 2.52 -4.58
CA VAL A 10 -26.44 3.02 -4.52
C VAL A 10 -25.64 2.35 -5.64
N ARG A 11 -25.01 3.17 -6.50
CA ARG A 11 -24.15 2.68 -7.58
C ARG A 11 -22.70 2.82 -7.15
N MET A 12 -21.92 1.76 -7.34
CA MET A 12 -20.48 1.74 -7.06
C MET A 12 -19.73 1.07 -8.22
N ASN A 13 -18.46 1.42 -8.41
CA ASN A 13 -17.60 0.82 -9.42
C ASN A 13 -16.34 0.24 -8.76
N PRO A 14 -16.29 -1.07 -8.47
CA PRO A 14 -15.14 -1.70 -7.82
C PRO A 14 -13.87 -1.61 -8.68
N SER A 15 -14.00 -1.57 -10.01
CA SER A 15 -12.85 -1.45 -10.92
C SER A 15 -12.14 -0.10 -10.78
N VAL A 16 -12.86 0.96 -10.41
CA VAL A 16 -12.26 2.29 -10.16
C VAL A 16 -11.49 2.28 -8.85
N ALA A 17 -12.07 1.75 -7.77
CA ALA A 17 -11.40 1.63 -6.49
C ALA A 17 -10.13 0.75 -6.60
N ALA A 18 -10.24 -0.37 -7.32
CA ALA A 18 -9.10 -1.24 -7.64
C ALA A 18 -8.01 -0.53 -8.44
N HIS A 19 -8.39 0.24 -9.47
CA HIS A 19 -7.43 1.03 -10.23
C HIS A 19 -6.73 2.08 -9.37
N HIS A 20 -7.44 2.75 -8.46
CA HIS A 20 -6.82 3.72 -7.56
C HIS A 20 -5.75 3.06 -6.68
N ALA A 21 -6.08 1.92 -6.04
CA ALA A 21 -5.12 1.18 -5.23
C ALA A 21 -3.89 0.74 -6.06
N ALA A 22 -4.11 0.15 -7.23
CA ALA A 22 -3.03 -0.31 -8.11
C ALA A 22 -2.19 0.85 -8.68
N ALA A 23 -2.83 1.97 -9.04
CA ALA A 23 -2.13 3.11 -9.62
C ALA A 23 -1.14 3.74 -8.66
N ILE A 24 -1.45 3.80 -7.35
CA ILE A 24 -0.53 4.28 -6.32
C ILE A 24 0.71 3.36 -6.26
N LEU A 25 0.48 2.06 -6.23
CA LEU A 25 1.54 1.06 -6.12
C LEU A 25 2.48 1.04 -7.35
N VAL A 26 1.92 1.30 -8.54
CA VAL A 26 2.68 1.35 -9.82
C VAL A 26 3.37 2.70 -10.03
N ARG A 27 2.89 3.77 -9.38
CA ARG A 27 3.36 5.15 -9.63
C ARG A 27 4.86 5.27 -9.37
N GLY A 28 5.58 5.88 -10.31
CA GLY A 28 7.02 6.11 -10.19
C GLY A 28 7.90 4.92 -10.57
N ARG A 29 7.31 3.77 -10.90
CA ARG A 29 8.03 2.61 -11.44
C ARG A 29 8.00 2.65 -12.96
N SER A 30 9.09 2.22 -13.61
CA SER A 30 9.15 2.20 -15.07
C SER A 30 8.04 1.27 -15.61
N ILE A 31 7.23 1.80 -16.53
CA ILE A 31 6.05 1.18 -17.14
C ILE A 31 6.46 0.07 -18.13
N GLY A 32 7.49 -0.70 -17.81
CA GLY A 32 7.94 -1.87 -18.57
C GLY A 32 7.11 -3.11 -18.25
N THR A 33 5.79 -3.01 -18.32
CA THR A 33 4.77 -4.07 -18.51
C THR A 33 4.75 -5.36 -17.66
N SER A 34 5.74 -5.67 -16.81
CA SER A 34 5.75 -6.88 -15.98
C SER A 34 5.21 -6.64 -14.57
N TYR A 35 5.48 -5.46 -13.99
CA TYR A 35 5.14 -5.17 -12.60
C TYR A 35 3.62 -5.18 -12.36
N ALA A 36 2.86 -4.47 -13.19
CA ALA A 36 1.40 -4.43 -13.10
C ALA A 36 0.75 -5.83 -13.25
N GLN A 37 1.39 -6.75 -13.98
CA GLN A 37 0.91 -8.13 -14.15
C GLN A 37 1.15 -9.00 -12.91
N THR A 38 2.05 -8.58 -12.02
CA THR A 38 2.34 -9.30 -10.76
C THR A 38 1.45 -8.88 -9.60
N LEU A 39 0.57 -7.88 -9.81
CA LEU A 39 -0.31 -7.38 -8.76
C LEU A 39 -1.52 -8.29 -8.56
N SER A 40 -1.77 -8.62 -7.30
CA SER A 40 -3.03 -9.20 -6.85
C SER A 40 -3.98 -8.07 -6.48
N ILE A 41 -5.20 -8.12 -7.00
CA ILE A 41 -6.23 -7.10 -6.73
C ILE A 41 -7.43 -7.79 -6.11
N ASP A 42 -7.80 -7.33 -4.92
CA ASP A 42 -9.00 -7.74 -4.22
C ASP A 42 -9.88 -6.52 -3.94
N TYR A 43 -11.19 -6.72 -3.88
CA TYR A 43 -12.10 -5.73 -3.31
C TYR A 43 -13.13 -6.41 -2.44
N ASN A 44 -13.59 -5.70 -1.42
CA ASN A 44 -14.68 -6.13 -0.58
C ASN A 44 -15.62 -4.96 -0.27
N LEU A 45 -16.80 -5.32 0.22
CA LEU A 45 -17.80 -4.40 0.70
C LEU A 45 -17.98 -4.70 2.18
N SER A 46 -17.85 -3.69 3.03
CA SER A 46 -17.89 -3.87 4.48
C SER A 46 -18.79 -2.82 5.11
N GLU A 47 -19.54 -3.22 6.13
CA GLU A 47 -20.31 -2.28 6.93
C GLU A 47 -19.35 -1.51 7.84
N LEU A 48 -19.45 -0.18 7.90
CA LEU A 48 -18.54 0.65 8.71
C LEU A 48 -18.58 0.27 10.19
N SER A 49 -19.75 -0.12 10.69
CA SER A 49 -19.94 -0.61 12.07
C SER A 49 -19.17 -1.91 12.36
N SER A 50 -18.93 -2.71 11.32
CA SER A 50 -18.22 -4.00 11.41
C SER A 50 -16.71 -3.88 11.26
N MET A 51 -16.19 -2.69 10.90
CA MET A 51 -14.76 -2.47 10.66
C MET A 51 -13.89 -2.43 11.93
N GLY A 52 -14.50 -2.60 13.11
CA GLY A 52 -13.81 -2.62 14.40
C GLY A 52 -13.39 -1.23 14.87
N GLU A 53 -12.94 -1.16 16.13
CA GLU A 53 -12.33 0.06 16.66
C GLU A 53 -10.92 0.22 16.07
N PRO A 54 -10.48 1.47 15.82
CA PRO A 54 -9.12 1.72 15.35
C PRO A 54 -8.13 1.14 16.36
N ASP A 55 -7.08 0.46 15.85
CA ASP A 55 -6.03 -0.07 16.70
C ASP A 55 -5.29 1.10 17.38
N THR A 56 -5.49 1.22 18.69
CA THR A 56 -4.90 2.29 19.53
C THR A 56 -3.59 1.85 20.18
N ARG A 57 -3.08 0.65 19.85
CA ARG A 57 -1.79 0.18 20.35
C ARG A 57 -0.67 1.10 19.88
N GLU A 58 0.38 1.17 20.69
CA GLU A 58 1.58 1.93 20.34
C GLU A 58 2.15 1.43 19.01
N PHE A 59 2.19 2.31 18.00
CA PHE A 59 2.76 2.01 16.71
C PHE A 59 4.29 1.97 16.84
N HIS A 60 4.84 0.77 16.95
CA HIS A 60 6.29 0.60 16.99
C HIS A 60 6.89 0.86 15.60
N VAL A 61 7.62 1.96 15.45
CA VAL A 61 8.36 2.27 14.21
C VAL A 61 9.62 1.39 14.14
N PRO A 62 9.73 0.43 13.22
CA PRO A 62 10.91 -0.42 13.12
C PRO A 62 12.14 0.39 12.71
N ASN A 63 13.18 0.40 13.55
CA ASN A 63 14.44 1.08 13.26
C ASN A 63 15.36 0.19 12.39
N SER A 64 16.39 0.79 11.80
CA SER A 64 17.35 0.08 10.94
C SER A 64 18.60 -0.39 11.71
N ASP A 65 18.55 -0.47 13.04
CA ASP A 65 19.74 -0.76 13.86
C ASP A 65 20.21 -2.21 13.77
N ALA A 66 19.29 -3.13 13.44
CA ALA A 66 19.60 -4.54 13.19
C ALA A 66 20.29 -4.79 11.83
N HIS A 67 20.36 -3.78 10.95
CA HIS A 67 20.98 -3.94 9.63
C HIS A 67 22.49 -3.66 9.66
N PRO A 68 23.30 -4.47 8.94
CA PRO A 68 24.73 -4.29 8.89
C PRO A 68 25.09 -2.96 8.22
N LEU A 69 26.24 -2.40 8.62
CA LEU A 69 26.80 -1.24 7.96
C LEU A 69 27.25 -1.63 6.55
N HIS A 70 26.84 -0.83 5.56
CA HIS A 70 27.34 -1.01 4.21
C HIS A 70 28.74 -0.39 4.07
N PRO A 71 29.65 -0.99 3.28
CA PRO A 71 30.89 -0.32 2.88
C PRO A 71 30.60 1.03 2.20
N PRO A 72 31.59 1.94 2.15
CA PRO A 72 31.47 3.24 1.51
C PRO A 72 30.93 3.07 0.09
N ILE A 73 29.92 3.86 -0.27
CA ILE A 73 29.36 3.81 -1.61
C ILE A 73 30.29 4.62 -2.52
N PRO A 74 30.84 4.03 -3.59
CA PRO A 74 31.88 4.67 -4.42
C PRO A 74 31.43 6.01 -5.02
N ASP A 75 30.14 6.15 -5.29
CA ASP A 75 29.56 7.28 -6.02
C ASP A 75 29.17 8.48 -5.13
N LEU A 76 29.46 8.42 -3.82
CA LEU A 76 29.18 9.52 -2.90
C LEU A 76 30.45 10.34 -2.61
N GLU A 77 30.39 11.64 -2.87
CA GLU A 77 31.49 12.58 -2.60
C GLU A 77 31.81 12.71 -1.09
N LEU A 78 30.81 12.46 -0.23
CA LEU A 78 30.92 12.57 1.22
C LEU A 78 30.53 11.26 1.91
N PRO A 79 31.23 10.86 2.98
CA PRO A 79 30.88 9.67 3.74
C PRO A 79 29.54 9.86 4.44
N LEU A 80 28.72 8.81 4.44
CA LEU A 80 27.45 8.80 5.16
C LEU A 80 27.66 8.58 6.66
N TYR A 81 26.85 9.23 7.48
CA TYR A 81 26.76 8.89 8.90
C TYR A 81 26.24 7.45 9.07
N GLN A 82 26.59 6.82 10.18
CA GLN A 82 26.24 5.42 10.47
C GLN A 82 24.75 5.10 10.26
N ARG A 83 23.85 5.99 10.72
CA ARG A 83 22.39 5.83 10.54
C ARG A 83 21.97 5.92 9.08
N GLN A 84 22.58 6.82 8.30
CA GLN A 84 22.29 6.99 6.88
C GLN A 84 22.76 5.79 6.07
N SER A 85 23.97 5.27 6.37
CA SER A 85 24.49 4.05 5.74
C SER A 85 23.56 2.85 5.98
N ARG A 86 23.10 2.65 7.23
CA ARG A 86 22.15 1.58 7.56
C ARG A 86 20.80 1.72 6.84
N ALA A 87 20.25 2.93 6.80
CA ALA A 87 18.99 3.19 6.10
C ALA A 87 19.13 2.90 4.60
N LEU A 88 20.22 3.37 3.99
CA LEU A 88 20.47 3.17 2.56
C LEU A 88 20.75 1.71 2.20
N ALA A 89 21.48 0.98 3.05
CA ALA A 89 21.66 -0.45 2.93
C ALA A 89 20.31 -1.17 2.89
N ARG A 90 19.42 -0.87 3.86
CA ARG A 90 18.09 -1.46 3.93
C ARG A 90 17.25 -1.12 2.70
N MET A 91 17.26 0.13 2.24
CA MET A 91 16.54 0.55 1.03
C MET A 91 17.00 -0.25 -0.20
N ARG A 92 18.32 -0.39 -0.40
CA ARG A 92 18.87 -1.20 -1.48
C ARG A 92 18.55 -2.69 -1.35
N SER A 93 18.54 -3.23 -0.14
CA SER A 93 18.15 -4.63 0.10
C SER A 93 16.66 -4.87 -0.21
N ILE A 94 15.79 -3.90 0.09
CA ILE A 94 14.37 -3.95 -0.29
C ILE A 94 14.24 -3.91 -1.82
N GLU A 95 14.89 -2.95 -2.48
CA GLU A 95 14.86 -2.82 -3.95
C GLU A 95 15.44 -4.05 -4.66
N GLY A 96 16.46 -4.68 -4.06
CA GLY A 96 17.08 -5.90 -4.57
C GLY A 96 16.29 -7.19 -4.28
N GLY A 97 15.17 -7.13 -3.56
CA GLY A 97 14.37 -8.29 -3.19
C GLY A 97 15.04 -9.19 -2.14
N HIS A 98 15.99 -8.66 -1.36
CA HIS A 98 16.67 -9.41 -0.29
C HIS A 98 15.95 -9.31 1.06
N VAL A 99 14.88 -8.53 1.14
CA VAL A 99 14.04 -8.37 2.33
C VAL A 99 12.59 -8.57 1.91
N ASP A 100 11.87 -9.43 2.62
CA ASP A 100 10.42 -9.53 2.49
C ASP A 100 9.79 -8.21 2.90
N PHE A 101 9.32 -7.46 1.90
CA PHE A 101 8.63 -6.20 2.09
C PHE A 101 7.20 -6.36 1.53
N PRO A 102 6.17 -6.35 2.39
CA PRO A 102 4.80 -6.44 1.92
C PRO A 102 4.42 -5.12 1.24
N GLU A 103 4.32 -5.17 -0.08
CA GLU A 103 3.92 -4.04 -0.89
C GLU A 103 2.40 -4.07 -1.08
N GLU A 104 1.69 -3.27 -0.29
CA GLU A 104 0.24 -3.18 -0.35
C GLU A 104 -0.24 -1.74 -0.34
N GLU A 105 -1.26 -1.47 -1.15
CA GLU A 105 -1.97 -0.19 -1.17
C GLU A 105 -3.47 -0.42 -1.10
N ARG A 106 -4.18 0.49 -0.44
CA ARG A 106 -5.62 0.40 -0.21
C ARG A 106 -6.34 1.66 -0.68
N SER A 107 -7.53 1.47 -1.23
CA SER A 107 -8.43 2.57 -1.61
C SER A 107 -9.79 2.33 -0.97
N GLU A 108 -10.21 3.27 -0.14
CA GLU A 108 -11.43 3.19 0.66
C GLU A 108 -12.44 4.24 0.20
N HIS A 109 -13.68 3.81 -0.03
CA HIS A 109 -14.76 4.66 -0.52
C HIS A 109 -16.03 4.43 0.29
N VAL A 110 -16.34 5.39 1.17
CA VAL A 110 -17.59 5.40 1.94
C VAL A 110 -18.79 5.60 1.01
N LEU A 111 -19.74 4.68 1.10
CA LEU A 111 -20.97 4.72 0.30
C LEU A 111 -22.01 5.63 0.95
N PRO A 112 -22.64 6.53 0.16
CA PRO A 112 -23.49 7.57 0.71
C PRO A 112 -24.78 6.99 1.31
N GLY A 113 -25.03 7.32 2.57
CA GLY A 113 -26.33 7.12 3.23
C GLY A 113 -26.66 5.68 3.66
N ILE A 114 -25.73 4.74 3.52
CA ILE A 114 -25.95 3.33 3.91
C ILE A 114 -24.93 2.80 4.93
N GLY A 115 -23.93 3.59 5.32
CA GLY A 115 -22.96 3.18 6.32
C GLY A 115 -22.04 2.03 5.88
N TRP A 116 -21.87 1.84 4.57
CA TRP A 116 -21.01 0.80 3.98
C TRP A 116 -19.78 1.44 3.34
N CYS A 117 -18.71 0.68 3.22
CA CYS A 117 -17.46 1.09 2.57
C CYS A 117 -17.07 0.07 1.51
N LEU A 118 -16.76 0.55 0.32
CA LEU A 118 -16.08 -0.22 -0.71
C LEU A 118 -14.58 -0.09 -0.49
N ILE A 119 -13.90 -1.20 -0.26
CA ILE A 119 -12.47 -1.24 -0.01
C ILE A 119 -11.84 -2.06 -1.13
N ALA A 120 -10.88 -1.48 -1.83
CA ALA A 120 -10.02 -2.19 -2.76
C ALA A 120 -8.60 -2.26 -2.21
N ARG A 121 -7.93 -3.38 -2.46
CA ARG A 121 -6.54 -3.63 -2.09
C ARG A 121 -5.78 -4.11 -3.31
N ALA A 122 -4.64 -3.48 -3.57
CA ALA A 122 -3.65 -3.97 -4.51
C ALA A 122 -2.43 -4.42 -3.70
N SER A 123 -1.96 -5.64 -3.93
CA SER A 123 -0.76 -6.17 -3.29
C SER A 123 0.17 -6.82 -4.29
N GLN A 124 1.46 -6.77 -4.00
CA GLN A 124 2.46 -7.58 -4.69
C GLN A 124 2.93 -8.69 -3.76
N LYS A 125 2.91 -9.94 -4.24
CA LYS A 125 3.58 -11.02 -3.51
C LYS A 125 5.09 -10.80 -3.60
N SER A 126 5.77 -10.74 -2.45
CA SER A 126 7.24 -10.81 -2.44
C SER A 126 7.68 -12.12 -3.13
N ARG A 127 8.77 -12.04 -3.88
CA ARG A 127 9.37 -13.19 -4.58
C ARG A 127 10.26 -13.99 -3.67
#